data_AF-A0A9Q0R9U1-F1
#
_entry.id   AF-A0A9Q0R9U1-F1
#
_cell.length_a   1.000
_cell.length_b   1.000
_cell.length_c   1.000
_cell.angle_alpha   90.00
_cell.angle_beta   90.00
_cell.angle_gamma   90.00
#
_symmetry.space_group_name_H-M   'P 1'
#
loop_
_entity.id
_entity.type
_entity.pdbx_description
1 polymer ?
#
loop_
_entity_poly.entity_id
_entity_poly.type
_entity_poly.pdbx_seq_one_letter_code
_entity_poly.pdbx_strand_id
1 'polypeptide(L)'
;MEPVRHITKITDLKSEEFLKIIDLALEVKKNPKQFANALEKKTLLMLFEKPSLRTRVSFETGMTQMGGHAIFYSITDSPLGEKESYHDTAMVLSRMVDCIMARVKQRVAIQELSRYSTIPIINGLDDFAHPCQMLADFLTIKEKFGKFEGLKLAYVGDCANNVTYDLMRTAALLGIEINVGGPEGEKYAMEEQVIKECEEICSKTGGKVTVMHDAKAAVEGVDIVYNDSWLSYHIPKSEAEERLKVFQSFQVNDELMKHAKPTAFFMNPLPAQREKEVTTSVIDGPQSIVFDEAENRLHAQKALLIWLLVSEAWVDIDDGYEFKENEKKDLRTTYVMPSQVDVGITSKPLVFADAGGYGYLGLAAGLLILAVFRIKPASDKYLFAAVSTLFMPGSLMLIAGLFELARKRTFQGTFFLLYGVFWAGLAQMWYALDQDVEKEREEQIKHIANGAIGYIFVTIVFFLVSLQESKVLAFMLFFLLITLITFTIETYKDTGKVATAIFAIITSGFAFYASMATLFNVPFGIEIIRVGAPFLDWRVVYQNKVSKKFKRDK
;
A
#
# COMPACT_ATOMS: atom_id res chain seq x y z
N MET A 1 30.45 -6.04 20.56
CA MET A 1 29.41 -5.44 19.72
C MET A 1 28.72 -4.40 20.57
N GLU A 2 28.52 -3.19 20.07
CA GLU A 2 27.67 -2.24 20.76
C GLU A 2 26.25 -2.82 20.91
N PRO A 3 25.54 -2.50 22.00
CA PRO A 3 24.18 -2.95 22.18
C PRO A 3 23.30 -2.46 21.02
N VAL A 4 22.43 -3.35 20.53
CA VAL A 4 21.48 -3.05 19.46
C VAL A 4 20.55 -1.93 19.91
N ARG A 5 20.34 -0.94 19.06
CA ARG A 5 19.46 0.18 19.36
C ARG A 5 18.03 -0.12 18.95
N HIS A 6 17.11 0.05 19.89
CA HIS A 6 15.68 -0.05 19.67
C HIS A 6 15.03 1.32 19.88
N ILE A 7 13.91 1.56 19.21
CA ILE A 7 13.10 2.77 19.33
C ILE A 7 11.71 2.35 19.80
N THR A 8 11.59 2.19 21.12
CA THR A 8 10.37 1.79 21.81
C THR A 8 9.50 2.99 22.17
N LYS A 9 10.13 4.13 22.47
CA LYS A 9 9.50 5.44 22.73
C LYS A 9 10.44 6.55 22.29
N ILE A 10 9.96 7.78 22.20
CA ILE A 10 10.78 8.87 21.64
C ILE A 10 11.98 9.23 22.51
N THR A 11 11.89 9.01 23.83
CA THR A 11 12.99 9.25 24.79
C THR A 11 14.10 8.20 24.77
N ASP A 12 14.00 7.18 23.90
CA ASP A 12 15.15 6.33 23.55
C ASP A 12 16.18 7.08 22.70
N LEU A 13 15.80 8.23 22.13
CA LEU A 13 16.68 9.17 21.44
C LEU A 13 17.10 10.30 22.38
N LYS A 14 18.37 10.69 22.30
CA LYS A 14 18.84 11.98 22.83
C LYS A 14 18.39 13.12 21.92
N SER A 15 18.31 14.34 22.43
CA SER A 15 17.95 15.53 21.65
C SER A 15 18.82 15.70 20.40
N GLU A 16 20.14 15.48 20.51
CA GLU A 16 21.07 15.53 19.37
C GLU A 16 20.77 14.47 18.31
N GLU A 17 20.45 13.24 18.74
CA GLU A 17 20.11 12.13 17.84
C GLU A 17 18.78 12.40 17.14
N PHE A 18 17.79 12.93 17.86
CA PHE A 18 16.53 13.37 17.30
C PHE A 18 16.75 14.42 16.20
N LEU A 19 17.53 15.47 16.49
CA LEU A 19 17.82 16.53 15.52
C LEU A 19 18.55 15.98 14.28
N LYS A 20 19.53 15.09 14.46
CA LYS A 20 20.19 14.41 13.33
C LYS A 20 19.22 13.63 12.45
N ILE A 21 18.24 12.94 13.04
CA ILE A 21 17.21 12.22 12.28
C ILE A 21 16.29 13.20 11.52
N ILE A 22 15.91 14.33 12.13
CA ILE A 22 15.11 15.36 11.47
C ILE A 22 15.85 15.98 10.29
N ASP A 23 17.12 16.33 10.46
CA ASP A 23 17.93 16.92 9.39
C ASP A 23 18.16 15.93 8.24
N LEU A 24 18.41 14.65 8.57
CA LEU A 24 18.47 13.58 7.58
C LEU A 24 17.13 13.41 6.85
N ALA A 25 15.99 13.55 7.53
CA ALA A 25 14.67 13.44 6.91
C ALA A 25 14.40 14.59 5.92
N LEU A 26 14.81 15.82 6.25
CA LEU A 26 14.77 16.95 5.33
C LEU A 26 15.61 16.67 4.08
N GLU A 27 16.80 16.12 4.26
CA GLU A 27 17.71 15.81 3.15
C GLU A 27 17.18 14.66 2.27
N VAL A 28 16.64 13.60 2.88
CA VAL A 28 16.00 12.49 2.15
C VAL A 28 14.77 12.96 1.36
N LYS A 29 14.00 13.90 1.91
CA LYS A 29 12.85 14.52 1.23
C LYS A 29 13.29 15.38 0.05
N LYS A 30 14.33 16.20 0.23
CA LYS A 30 14.86 17.10 -0.79
C LYS A 30 15.57 16.36 -1.92
N ASN A 31 16.37 15.34 -1.60
CA ASN A 31 17.28 14.66 -2.53
C ASN A 31 17.02 13.13 -2.60
N PRO A 32 15.80 12.67 -2.93
CA PRO A 32 15.42 11.25 -2.82
C PRO A 32 16.27 10.30 -3.68
N LYS A 33 16.83 10.78 -4.81
CA LYS A 33 17.69 9.98 -5.69
C LYS A 33 19.01 9.58 -5.02
N GLN A 34 19.55 10.42 -4.14
CA GLN A 34 20.79 10.16 -3.42
C GLN A 34 20.64 8.98 -2.45
N PHE A 35 19.44 8.77 -1.91
CA PHE A 35 19.14 7.73 -0.94
C PHE A 35 18.48 6.49 -1.57
N ALA A 36 18.41 6.41 -2.91
CA ALA A 36 17.66 5.37 -3.62
C ALA A 36 18.15 3.94 -3.35
N ASN A 37 19.40 3.78 -2.92
CA ASN A 37 20.00 2.49 -2.55
C ASN A 37 20.48 2.46 -1.09
N ALA A 38 20.05 3.41 -0.25
CA ALA A 38 20.54 3.53 1.12
C ALA A 38 20.26 2.28 1.97
N LEU A 39 19.21 1.54 1.63
CA LEU A 39 18.81 0.28 2.26
C LEU A 39 18.87 -0.90 1.29
N GLU A 40 19.78 -0.88 0.31
CA GLU A 40 19.91 -1.96 -0.67
C GLU A 40 19.98 -3.34 0.02
N LYS A 41 19.06 -4.23 -0.35
CA LYS A 41 18.91 -5.61 0.17
C LYS A 41 18.56 -5.72 1.66
N LYS A 42 18.24 -4.61 2.34
CA LYS A 42 17.72 -4.64 3.70
C LYS A 42 16.26 -5.05 3.71
N THR A 43 15.88 -5.91 4.65
CA THR A 43 14.51 -6.37 4.83
C THR A 43 13.94 -5.89 6.16
N LEU A 44 12.81 -5.19 6.10
CA LEU A 44 12.01 -4.77 7.24
C LEU A 44 10.81 -5.70 7.40
N LEU A 45 10.66 -6.36 8.54
CA LEU A 45 9.41 -7.03 8.88
C LEU A 45 8.48 -6.09 9.63
N MET A 46 7.23 -5.99 9.19
CA MET A 46 6.23 -5.12 9.75
C MET A 46 5.10 -5.92 10.41
N LEU A 47 5.13 -6.03 11.74
CA LEU A 47 4.11 -6.72 12.53
C LEU A 47 2.94 -5.77 12.82
N PHE A 48 1.73 -6.11 12.37
CA PHE A 48 0.52 -5.31 12.61
C PHE A 48 -0.57 -6.09 13.33
N GLU A 49 -0.85 -5.72 14.58
CA GLU A 49 -2.02 -6.20 15.34
C GLU A 49 -3.26 -5.32 15.14
N LYS A 50 -3.01 -4.06 14.75
CA LYS A 50 -4.06 -3.08 14.39
C LYS A 50 -3.88 -2.67 12.94
N PRO A 51 -4.96 -2.52 12.14
CA PRO A 51 -4.86 -2.01 10.79
C PRO A 51 -4.29 -0.57 10.81
N SER A 52 -3.50 -0.23 9.80
CA SER A 52 -2.98 1.13 9.61
C SER A 52 -2.83 1.45 8.13
N LEU A 53 -3.27 2.64 7.73
CA LEU A 53 -3.02 3.18 6.39
C LEU A 53 -1.65 3.88 6.37
N ARG A 54 -1.54 5.02 7.08
CA ARG A 54 -0.34 5.88 7.04
C ARG A 54 0.93 5.14 7.42
N THR A 55 1.00 4.51 8.62
CA THR A 55 2.22 3.79 9.06
C THR A 55 2.63 2.70 8.07
N ARG A 56 1.68 1.90 7.60
CA ARG A 56 1.97 0.83 6.64
C ARG A 56 2.53 1.39 5.33
N VAL A 57 1.79 2.30 4.71
CA VAL A 57 2.16 2.84 3.39
C VAL A 57 3.48 3.60 3.46
N SER A 58 3.74 4.34 4.55
CA SER A 58 5.00 5.08 4.72
C SER A 58 6.22 4.15 4.84
N PHE A 59 6.18 3.12 5.69
CA PHE A 59 7.29 2.17 5.80
C PHE A 59 7.49 1.35 4.51
N GLU A 60 6.42 0.82 3.93
CA GLU A 60 6.47 -0.04 2.74
C GLU A 60 7.00 0.73 1.52
N THR A 61 6.51 1.96 1.32
CA THR A 61 6.99 2.86 0.27
C THR A 61 8.42 3.32 0.56
N GLY A 62 8.74 3.65 1.81
CA GLY A 62 10.06 4.10 2.23
C GLY A 62 11.14 3.06 1.95
N MET A 63 10.93 1.80 2.37
CA MET A 63 11.83 0.69 2.07
C MET A 63 12.03 0.51 0.57
N THR A 64 10.95 0.49 -0.20
CA THR A 64 11.00 0.34 -1.67
C THR A 64 11.78 1.47 -2.33
N GLN A 65 11.57 2.72 -1.91
CA GLN A 65 12.23 3.89 -2.47
C GLN A 65 13.73 3.98 -2.12
N MET A 66 14.19 3.23 -1.12
CA MET A 66 15.61 3.20 -0.70
C MET A 66 16.31 1.88 -1.08
N GLY A 67 15.70 1.04 -1.92
CA GLY A 67 16.30 -0.19 -2.43
C GLY A 67 16.16 -1.41 -1.51
N GLY A 68 15.40 -1.26 -0.42
CA GLY A 68 15.08 -2.34 0.51
C GLY A 68 13.72 -2.99 0.22
N HIS A 69 13.34 -3.95 1.06
CA HIS A 69 12.06 -4.64 0.99
C HIS A 69 11.34 -4.60 2.35
N ALA A 70 10.03 -4.41 2.34
CA ALA A 70 9.20 -4.49 3.54
C ALA A 70 8.22 -5.66 3.44
N ILE A 71 8.20 -6.51 4.46
CA ILE A 71 7.25 -7.62 4.59
C ILE A 71 6.13 -7.16 5.51
N PHE A 72 4.92 -7.03 4.97
CA PHE A 72 3.73 -6.83 5.79
C PHE A 72 3.28 -8.17 6.41
N TYR A 73 3.21 -8.23 7.74
CA TYR A 73 2.78 -9.41 8.47
C TYR A 73 1.70 -9.04 9.50
N SER A 74 0.46 -9.48 9.22
CA SER A 74 -0.67 -9.27 10.13
C SER A 74 -0.58 -10.24 11.29
N ILE A 75 -0.59 -9.72 12.52
CA ILE A 75 -0.61 -10.51 13.75
C ILE A 75 -1.95 -10.47 14.49
N THR A 76 -3.00 -9.94 13.86
CA THR A 76 -4.36 -9.86 14.44
C THR A 76 -4.87 -11.20 14.99
N ASP A 77 -4.62 -12.28 14.26
CA ASP A 77 -4.99 -13.65 14.63
C ASP A 77 -3.74 -14.52 14.92
N SER A 78 -2.57 -13.87 15.09
CA SER A 78 -1.31 -14.57 15.32
C SER A 78 -1.24 -15.03 16.76
N PRO A 79 -0.66 -16.21 17.02
CA PRO A 79 -0.49 -16.67 18.39
C PRO A 79 0.76 -16.06 19.06
N LEU A 80 1.13 -14.84 18.69
CA LEU A 80 2.32 -14.16 19.20
C LEU A 80 2.12 -13.82 20.67
N GLY A 81 2.95 -14.36 21.54
CA GLY A 81 2.78 -14.27 22.99
C GLY A 81 1.85 -15.32 23.59
N GLU A 82 1.22 -16.18 22.77
CA GLU A 82 0.35 -17.28 23.23
C GLU A 82 0.91 -18.66 22.89
N LYS A 83 0.92 -19.05 21.61
CA LYS A 83 1.47 -20.35 21.15
C LYS A 83 2.97 -20.29 20.91
N GLU A 84 3.47 -19.12 20.51
CA GLU A 84 4.90 -18.85 20.31
C GLU A 84 5.31 -17.68 21.20
N SER A 85 6.39 -17.84 21.97
CA SER A 85 6.83 -16.84 22.94
C SER A 85 7.46 -15.63 22.24
N TYR A 86 7.40 -14.44 22.88
CA TYR A 86 8.09 -13.26 22.36
C TYR A 86 9.60 -13.48 22.20
N HIS A 87 10.21 -14.28 23.11
CA HIS A 87 11.60 -14.69 23.02
C HIS A 87 11.88 -15.45 21.72
N ASP A 88 11.12 -16.52 21.45
CA ASP A 88 11.37 -17.37 20.28
C ASP A 88 11.11 -16.60 19.00
N THR A 89 10.02 -15.83 18.93
CA THR A 89 9.73 -14.97 17.79
C THR A 89 10.85 -13.96 17.55
N ALA A 90 11.30 -13.22 18.58
CA ALA A 90 12.38 -12.24 18.42
C ALA A 90 13.68 -12.91 17.94
N MET A 91 14.02 -14.08 18.48
CA MET A 91 15.21 -14.84 18.10
C MET A 91 15.14 -15.37 16.66
N VAL A 92 13.99 -15.91 16.24
CA VAL A 92 13.78 -16.39 14.87
C VAL A 92 13.88 -15.22 13.89
N LEU A 93 13.15 -14.14 14.14
CA LEU A 93 13.10 -13.00 13.25
C LEU A 93 14.44 -12.27 13.13
N SER A 94 15.20 -12.18 14.23
CA SER A 94 16.55 -11.59 14.23
C SER A 94 17.53 -12.28 13.29
N ARG A 95 17.23 -13.50 12.85
CA ARG A 95 18.07 -14.27 11.90
C ARG A 95 17.57 -14.19 10.46
N MET A 96 16.42 -13.59 10.21
CA MET A 96 15.74 -13.60 8.92
C MET A 96 15.61 -12.22 8.29
N VAL A 97 15.58 -11.15 9.10
CA VAL A 97 15.38 -9.77 8.65
C VAL A 97 16.38 -8.82 9.31
N ASP A 98 16.51 -7.60 8.79
CA ASP A 98 17.45 -6.59 9.29
C ASP A 98 16.83 -5.67 10.35
N CYS A 99 15.51 -5.52 10.33
CA CYS A 99 14.76 -4.66 11.25
C CYS A 99 13.34 -5.18 11.44
N ILE A 100 12.75 -4.93 12.60
CA ILE A 100 11.33 -5.16 12.85
C ILE A 100 10.68 -3.83 13.23
N MET A 101 9.54 -3.53 12.61
CA MET A 101 8.62 -2.52 13.10
C MET A 101 7.35 -3.22 13.58
N ALA A 102 6.90 -2.90 14.79
CA ALA A 102 5.74 -3.53 15.40
C ALA A 102 4.71 -2.48 15.80
N ARG A 103 3.45 -2.69 15.38
CA ARG A 103 2.27 -1.93 15.80
C ARG A 103 1.33 -2.87 16.55
N VAL A 104 1.27 -2.72 17.86
CA VAL A 104 0.65 -3.68 18.78
C VAL A 104 -0.42 -3.01 19.64
N LYS A 105 -1.18 -3.80 20.39
CA LYS A 105 -2.16 -3.27 21.36
C LYS A 105 -1.52 -2.79 22.64
N GLN A 106 -0.53 -3.52 23.15
CA GLN A 106 0.04 -3.31 24.48
C GLN A 106 1.57 -3.16 24.43
N ARG A 107 2.11 -2.21 25.20
CA ARG A 107 3.54 -1.90 25.28
C ARG A 107 4.41 -3.10 25.69
N VAL A 108 3.85 -4.06 26.43
CA VAL A 108 4.57 -5.27 26.86
C VAL A 108 5.12 -6.06 25.67
N ALA A 109 4.40 -6.08 24.54
CA ALA A 109 4.87 -6.76 23.34
C ALA A 109 6.13 -6.08 22.75
N ILE A 110 6.17 -4.74 22.74
CA ILE A 110 7.38 -3.98 22.32
C ILE A 110 8.54 -4.24 23.28
N GLN A 111 8.28 -4.21 24.59
CA GLN A 111 9.29 -4.46 25.63
C GLN A 111 9.89 -5.86 25.53
N GLU A 112 9.06 -6.90 25.40
CA GLU A 112 9.55 -8.27 25.30
C GLU A 112 10.24 -8.54 23.95
N LEU A 113 9.73 -8.02 22.83
CA LEU A 113 10.40 -8.13 21.54
C LEU A 113 11.78 -7.45 21.55
N SER A 114 11.87 -6.22 22.08
CA SER A 114 13.14 -5.49 22.15
C SER A 114 14.14 -6.10 23.13
N ARG A 115 13.67 -6.73 24.21
CA ARG A 115 14.52 -7.41 25.18
C ARG A 115 15.35 -8.56 24.59
N TYR A 116 14.78 -9.31 23.65
CA TYR A 116 15.43 -10.51 23.08
C TYR A 116 15.95 -10.32 21.66
N SER A 117 15.49 -9.29 20.95
CA SER A 117 15.88 -9.04 19.56
C SER A 117 17.35 -8.65 19.46
N THR A 118 18.07 -9.25 18.51
CA THR A 118 19.44 -8.87 18.16
C THR A 118 19.49 -7.93 16.95
N ILE A 119 18.34 -7.42 16.51
CA ILE A 119 18.17 -6.42 15.45
C ILE A 119 17.27 -5.27 15.94
N PRO A 120 17.33 -4.07 15.32
CA PRO A 120 16.50 -2.95 15.73
C PRO A 120 15.00 -3.27 15.75
N ILE A 121 14.33 -2.81 16.80
CA ILE A 121 12.87 -2.83 16.94
C ILE A 121 12.38 -1.40 16.91
N ILE A 122 11.42 -1.10 16.04
CA ILE A 122 10.77 0.20 15.94
C ILE A 122 9.31 0.07 16.39
N ASN A 123 8.91 0.87 17.39
CA ASN A 123 7.52 0.97 17.81
C ASN A 123 6.72 1.81 16.81
N GLY A 124 5.92 1.12 16.00
CA GLY A 124 5.02 1.74 15.02
C GLY A 124 3.71 2.26 15.61
N LEU A 125 3.38 1.89 16.87
CA LEU A 125 2.35 2.38 17.78
C LEU A 125 1.99 1.26 18.78
N ASP A 126 1.90 1.59 20.07
CA ASP A 126 1.24 0.78 21.11
C ASP A 126 0.24 1.63 21.93
N ASP A 127 -0.12 1.23 23.14
CA ASP A 127 -1.00 2.00 24.04
C ASP A 127 -0.28 3.14 24.79
N PHE A 128 1.04 3.27 24.67
CA PHE A 128 1.87 4.18 25.48
C PHE A 128 2.73 5.17 24.67
N ALA A 129 3.16 4.77 23.49
CA ALA A 129 4.10 5.52 22.68
C ALA A 129 3.78 5.41 21.18
N HIS A 130 4.15 6.46 20.45
CA HIS A 130 4.13 6.52 19.00
C HIS A 130 5.32 7.35 18.46
N PRO A 131 6.58 6.89 18.62
CA PRO A 131 7.75 7.70 18.29
C PRO A 131 7.83 8.06 16.80
N CYS A 132 7.35 7.17 15.92
CA CYS A 132 7.30 7.47 14.48
C CYS A 132 6.32 8.58 14.09
N GLN A 133 5.31 8.89 14.92
CA GLN A 133 4.45 10.05 14.70
C GLN A 133 5.20 11.32 15.06
N MET A 134 5.86 11.35 16.22
CA MET A 134 6.64 12.51 16.67
C MET A 134 7.74 12.93 15.70
N LEU A 135 8.48 11.97 15.13
CA LEU A 135 9.50 12.32 14.13
C LEU A 135 8.89 13.02 12.91
N ALA A 136 7.68 12.67 12.51
CA ALA A 136 7.00 13.33 11.40
C ALA A 136 6.40 14.69 11.79
N ASP A 137 5.81 14.77 12.98
CA ASP A 137 5.21 16.01 13.49
C ASP A 137 6.28 17.10 13.58
N PHE A 138 7.41 16.78 14.21
CA PHE A 138 8.49 17.74 14.40
C PHE A 138 9.31 17.98 13.14
N LEU A 139 9.35 17.05 12.18
CA LEU A 139 9.83 17.35 10.83
C LEU A 139 8.95 18.43 10.18
N THR A 140 7.63 18.29 10.30
CA THR A 140 6.66 19.26 9.76
C THR A 140 6.80 20.62 10.45
N ILE A 141 6.93 20.64 11.77
CA ILE A 141 7.18 21.87 12.54
C ILE A 141 8.48 22.54 12.08
N LYS A 142 9.56 21.76 11.92
CA LYS A 142 10.84 22.26 11.43
C LYS A 142 10.73 22.86 10.02
N GLU A 143 9.95 22.25 9.12
CA GLU A 143 9.71 22.79 7.78
C GLU A 143 8.92 24.11 7.80
N LYS A 144 7.92 24.24 8.69
CA LYS A 144 7.05 25.43 8.74
C LYS A 144 7.69 26.61 9.46
N PHE A 145 8.48 26.35 10.51
CA PHE A 145 9.07 27.40 11.35
C PHE A 145 10.59 27.57 11.18
N GLY A 146 11.28 26.59 10.58
CA GLY A 146 12.75 26.57 10.44
C GLY A 146 13.51 26.24 11.72
N LYS A 147 12.86 26.27 12.88
CA LYS A 147 13.47 26.11 14.21
C LYS A 147 12.45 25.61 15.23
N PHE A 148 12.93 25.22 16.41
CA PHE A 148 12.09 24.78 17.53
C PHE A 148 12.08 25.79 18.68
N GLU A 149 13.15 26.56 18.82
CA GLU A 149 13.41 27.46 19.93
C GLU A 149 12.35 28.58 19.99
N GLY A 150 11.72 28.69 21.16
CA GLY A 150 10.69 29.68 21.44
C GLY A 150 9.30 29.35 20.91
N LEU A 151 9.10 28.19 20.28
CA LEU A 151 7.77 27.72 19.91
C LEU A 151 6.98 27.29 21.14
N LYS A 152 5.66 27.51 21.08
CA LYS A 152 4.70 27.02 22.07
C LYS A 152 3.68 26.11 21.41
N LEU A 153 3.44 24.95 21.99
CA LEU A 153 2.50 23.95 21.50
C LEU A 153 1.31 23.85 22.46
N ALA A 154 0.13 23.59 21.92
CA ALA A 154 -1.02 23.13 22.68
C ALA A 154 -1.49 21.78 22.14
N TYR A 155 -1.70 20.81 23.03
CA TYR A 155 -2.54 19.66 22.75
C TYR A 155 -3.92 19.87 23.39
N VAL A 156 -5.00 19.59 22.68
CA VAL A 156 -6.37 19.72 23.18
C VAL A 156 -7.16 18.44 22.93
N GLY A 157 -7.69 17.81 23.99
CA GLY A 157 -8.50 16.60 23.88
C GLY A 157 -8.10 15.55 24.92
N ASP A 158 -7.93 14.31 24.48
CA ASP A 158 -7.65 13.18 25.36
C ASP A 158 -6.21 13.20 25.87
N CYS A 159 -6.01 13.58 27.13
CA CYS A 159 -4.68 13.68 27.72
C CYS A 159 -4.00 12.32 27.94
N ALA A 160 -4.79 11.26 28.11
CA ALA A 160 -4.31 9.95 28.50
C ALA A 160 -4.16 9.00 27.31
N ASN A 161 -3.37 9.40 26.31
CA ASN A 161 -3.09 8.57 25.14
C ASN A 161 -1.62 8.62 24.70
N ASN A 162 -1.24 7.65 23.87
CA ASN A 162 0.11 7.46 23.33
C ASN A 162 0.67 8.67 22.56
N VAL A 163 -0.16 9.36 21.77
CA VAL A 163 0.25 10.54 20.99
C VAL A 163 0.54 11.70 21.94
N THR A 164 -0.34 11.98 22.90
CA THR A 164 -0.14 13.03 23.91
C THR A 164 1.14 12.79 24.71
N TYR A 165 1.37 11.55 25.16
CA TYR A 165 2.55 11.21 25.94
C TYR A 165 3.85 11.44 25.18
N ASP A 166 3.93 10.99 23.93
CA ASP A 166 5.13 11.18 23.12
C ASP A 166 5.27 12.63 22.61
N LEU A 167 4.17 13.37 22.44
CA LEU A 167 4.19 14.79 22.12
C LEU A 167 4.79 15.61 23.27
N MET A 168 4.38 15.30 24.51
CA MET A 168 4.97 15.89 25.72
C MET A 168 6.46 15.56 25.85
N ARG A 169 6.84 14.29 25.68
CA ARG A 169 8.23 13.86 25.72
C ARG A 169 9.08 14.57 24.68
N THR A 170 8.57 14.71 23.45
CA THR A 170 9.31 15.37 22.37
C THR A 170 9.45 16.87 22.62
N ALA A 171 8.40 17.53 23.09
CA ALA A 171 8.47 18.93 23.51
C ALA A 171 9.50 19.11 24.64
N ALA A 172 9.49 18.23 25.65
CA ALA A 172 10.49 18.25 26.71
C ALA A 172 11.92 18.05 26.17
N LEU A 173 12.14 17.06 25.30
CA LEU A 173 13.45 16.77 24.67
C LEU A 173 14.01 17.97 23.90
N LEU A 174 13.14 18.75 23.25
CA LEU A 174 13.52 19.89 22.42
C LEU A 174 13.48 21.23 23.16
N GLY A 175 13.17 21.25 24.46
CA GLY A 175 13.10 22.49 25.24
C GLY A 175 11.91 23.38 24.88
N ILE A 176 10.83 22.79 24.34
CA ILE A 176 9.62 23.48 23.90
C ILE A 176 8.63 23.60 25.07
N GLU A 177 7.88 24.70 25.12
CA GLU A 177 6.73 24.83 26.04
C GLU A 177 5.49 24.17 25.41
N ILE A 178 4.90 23.22 26.13
CA ILE A 178 3.65 22.56 25.74
C ILE A 178 2.58 22.69 26.83
N ASN A 179 1.40 23.14 26.42
CA ASN A 179 0.17 23.11 27.21
C ASN A 179 -0.67 21.90 26.78
N VAL A 180 -1.14 21.10 27.73
CA VAL A 180 -1.98 19.92 27.46
C VAL A 180 -3.34 20.15 28.11
N GLY A 181 -4.33 20.50 27.31
CA GLY A 181 -5.70 20.76 27.73
C GLY A 181 -6.59 19.54 27.59
N GLY A 182 -7.16 19.04 28.69
CA GLY A 182 -8.16 17.99 28.67
C GLY A 182 -9.01 17.92 29.93
N PRO A 183 -10.07 17.09 29.94
CA PRO A 183 -11.03 17.04 31.04
C PRO A 183 -10.40 16.66 32.39
N GLU A 184 -10.99 17.16 33.49
CA GLU A 184 -10.67 16.68 34.83
C GLU A 184 -11.17 15.24 35.06
N GLY A 185 -10.53 14.55 36.02
CA GLY A 185 -10.97 13.26 36.52
C GLY A 185 -9.98 12.13 36.27
N GLU A 186 -9.97 11.16 37.19
CA GLU A 186 -9.03 10.02 37.19
C GLU A 186 -9.06 9.23 35.87
N LYS A 187 -10.23 9.13 35.23
CA LYS A 187 -10.43 8.43 33.95
C LYS A 187 -9.67 9.06 32.77
N TYR A 188 -9.35 10.35 32.85
CA TYR A 188 -8.68 11.12 31.80
C TYR A 188 -7.28 11.61 32.25
N ALA A 189 -6.86 11.21 33.46
CA ALA A 189 -5.58 11.58 34.02
C ALA A 189 -4.44 10.85 33.30
N MET A 190 -3.35 11.58 33.07
CA MET A 190 -2.14 11.00 32.49
C MET A 190 -1.46 10.07 33.50
N GLU A 191 -0.72 9.10 32.99
CA GLU A 191 0.14 8.27 33.82
C GLU A 191 1.24 9.13 34.49
N GLU A 192 1.32 9.08 35.83
CA GLU A 192 2.26 9.88 36.63
C GLU A 192 3.72 9.72 36.20
N GLN A 193 4.09 8.53 35.71
CA GLN A 193 5.44 8.27 35.20
C GLN A 193 5.80 9.12 33.98
N VAL A 194 4.83 9.48 33.13
CA VAL A 194 5.05 10.31 31.94
C VAL A 194 5.31 11.76 32.36
N ILE A 195 4.55 12.26 33.34
CA ILE A 195 4.72 13.60 33.89
C ILE A 195 6.12 13.73 34.50
N LYS A 196 6.49 12.80 35.40
CA LYS A 196 7.83 12.79 36.04
C LYS A 196 8.95 12.71 35.02
N GLU A 197 8.83 11.82 34.03
CA GLU A 197 9.80 11.71 32.93
C GLU A 197 9.96 13.04 32.19
N CYS A 198 8.86 13.72 31.86
CA CYS A 198 8.91 15.02 31.19
C CYS A 198 9.51 16.12 32.09
N GLU A 199 9.15 16.19 33.37
CA GLU A 199 9.71 17.15 34.33
C GLU A 199 11.24 16.99 34.46
N GLU A 200 11.72 15.75 34.55
CA GLU A 200 13.14 15.44 34.60
C GLU A 200 13.87 15.89 33.33
N ILE A 201 13.29 15.67 32.14
CA ILE A 201 13.86 16.12 30.87
C ILE A 201 13.85 17.65 30.79
N CYS A 202 12.72 18.29 31.12
CA CYS A 202 12.55 19.75 31.14
C CYS A 202 13.57 20.43 32.06
N SER A 203 13.92 19.82 33.19
CA SER A 203 14.96 20.35 34.10
C SER A 203 16.34 20.50 33.44
N LYS A 204 16.60 19.74 32.36
CA LYS A 204 17.86 19.74 31.62
C LYS A 204 17.79 20.58 30.34
N THR A 205 16.63 20.62 29.69
CA THR A 205 16.45 21.27 28.38
C THR A 205 15.86 22.68 28.46
N GLY A 206 15.29 23.06 29.61
CA GLY A 206 14.57 24.33 29.78
C GLY A 206 13.16 24.34 29.19
N GLY A 207 12.67 23.20 28.70
CA GLY A 207 11.29 23.04 28.24
C GLY A 207 10.29 23.11 29.41
N LYS A 208 9.00 23.10 29.08
CA LYS A 208 7.95 23.16 30.10
C LYS A 208 6.71 22.41 29.64
N VAL A 209 6.21 21.53 30.49
CA VAL A 209 4.92 20.84 30.29
C VAL A 209 3.92 21.37 31.31
N THR A 210 2.76 21.84 30.85
CA THR A 210 1.68 22.30 31.72
C THR A 210 0.40 21.56 31.39
N VAL A 211 -0.18 20.86 32.37
CA VAL A 211 -1.49 20.22 32.24
C VAL A 211 -2.58 21.22 32.66
N MET A 212 -3.63 21.32 31.85
CA MET A 212 -4.71 22.27 32.05
C MET A 212 -6.06 21.60 31.79
N HIS A 213 -7.12 22.19 32.36
CA HIS A 213 -8.49 21.69 32.23
C HIS A 213 -9.45 22.65 31.52
N ASP A 214 -8.90 23.71 30.93
CA ASP A 214 -9.61 24.65 30.09
C ASP A 214 -8.97 24.68 28.69
N ALA A 215 -9.75 24.36 27.66
CA ALA A 215 -9.26 24.28 26.29
C ALA A 215 -8.73 25.64 25.80
N LYS A 216 -9.41 26.74 26.18
CA LYS A 216 -9.03 28.09 25.79
C LYS A 216 -7.70 28.49 26.41
N ALA A 217 -7.50 28.27 27.70
CA ALA A 217 -6.24 28.54 28.39
C ALA A 217 -5.09 27.73 27.78
N ALA A 218 -5.34 26.48 27.37
CA ALA A 218 -4.31 25.65 26.74
C ALA A 218 -3.80 26.24 25.41
N VAL A 219 -4.70 26.77 24.57
CA VAL A 219 -4.34 27.32 23.24
C VAL A 219 -3.94 28.79 23.26
N GLU A 220 -4.03 29.49 24.39
CA GLU A 220 -3.80 30.94 24.45
C GLU A 220 -2.36 31.29 24.02
N GLY A 221 -2.24 32.02 22.91
CA GLY A 221 -0.97 32.53 22.41
C GLY A 221 0.03 31.45 21.95
N VAL A 222 -0.43 30.25 21.59
CA VAL A 222 0.45 29.18 21.08
C VAL A 222 0.72 29.31 19.57
N ASP A 223 1.81 28.67 19.11
CA ASP A 223 2.22 28.60 17.70
C ASP A 223 1.59 27.41 16.97
N ILE A 224 1.29 26.33 17.70
CA ILE A 224 0.73 25.10 17.15
C ILE A 224 -0.39 24.60 18.05
N VAL A 225 -1.54 24.29 17.46
CA VAL A 225 -2.66 23.60 18.11
C VAL A 225 -2.75 22.19 17.54
N TYR A 226 -2.69 21.19 18.41
CA TYR A 226 -2.68 19.78 18.07
C TYR A 226 -3.86 19.08 18.75
N ASN A 227 -4.51 18.15 18.08
CA ASN A 227 -5.46 17.24 18.72
C ASN A 227 -5.37 15.82 18.13
N ASP A 228 -6.01 14.88 18.81
CA ASP A 228 -6.22 13.51 18.34
C ASP A 228 -7.64 13.04 18.66
N SER A 229 -8.02 11.88 18.13
CA SER A 229 -9.34 11.31 18.30
C SER A 229 -9.64 10.99 19.76
N TRP A 230 -10.80 11.45 20.22
CA TRP A 230 -11.32 11.12 21.56
C TRP A 230 -11.71 9.65 21.72
N LEU A 231 -11.81 8.91 20.60
CA LEU A 231 -12.25 7.52 20.53
C LEU A 231 -11.16 6.66 19.90
N SER A 232 -10.00 6.62 20.57
CA SER A 232 -8.88 5.74 20.22
C SER A 232 -9.27 4.26 20.17
N TYR A 233 -8.50 3.45 19.45
CA TYR A 233 -8.84 2.03 19.18
C TYR A 233 -9.07 1.16 20.43
N HIS A 234 -8.47 1.51 21.57
CA HIS A 234 -8.61 0.74 22.81
C HIS A 234 -9.86 1.14 23.62
N ILE A 235 -10.52 2.25 23.27
CA ILE A 235 -11.71 2.74 23.95
C ILE A 235 -12.90 1.84 23.59
N PRO A 236 -13.56 1.21 24.59
CA PRO A 236 -14.75 0.41 24.36
C PRO A 236 -15.89 1.23 23.77
N LYS A 237 -16.69 0.63 22.87
CA LYS A 237 -17.87 1.29 22.28
C LYS A 237 -18.87 1.77 23.33
N SER A 238 -18.95 1.10 24.48
CA SER A 238 -19.82 1.48 25.60
C SER A 238 -19.47 2.84 26.21
N GLU A 239 -18.23 3.31 26.07
CA GLU A 239 -17.77 4.59 26.62
C GLU A 239 -17.90 5.75 25.63
N ALA A 240 -18.29 5.48 24.38
CA ALA A 240 -18.23 6.47 23.31
C ALA A 240 -19.15 7.67 23.56
N GLU A 241 -20.37 7.44 24.05
CA GLU A 241 -21.34 8.52 24.29
C GLU A 241 -20.92 9.43 25.45
N GLU A 242 -20.41 8.84 26.54
CA GLU A 242 -19.90 9.58 27.69
C GLU A 242 -18.72 10.46 27.28
N ARG A 243 -17.75 9.89 26.56
CA ARG A 243 -16.57 10.63 26.10
C ARG A 243 -16.96 11.78 25.17
N LEU A 244 -17.87 11.57 24.22
CA LEU A 244 -18.33 12.65 23.34
C LEU A 244 -18.92 13.83 24.12
N LYS A 245 -19.65 13.58 25.21
CA LYS A 245 -20.20 14.64 26.07
C LYS A 245 -19.09 15.38 26.82
N VAL A 246 -18.15 14.65 27.41
CA VAL A 246 -17.07 15.22 28.22
C VAL A 246 -16.08 16.03 27.36
N PHE A 247 -15.72 15.53 26.19
CA PHE A 247 -14.74 16.19 25.32
C PHE A 247 -15.32 17.31 24.44
N GLN A 248 -16.64 17.51 24.43
CA GLN A 248 -17.26 18.52 23.56
C GLN A 248 -16.71 19.93 23.79
N SER A 249 -16.37 20.30 25.03
CA SER A 249 -15.74 21.58 25.37
C SER A 249 -14.27 21.70 24.92
N PHE A 250 -13.69 20.61 24.42
CA PHE A 250 -12.32 20.51 23.92
C PHE A 250 -12.28 20.33 22.38
N GLN A 251 -13.40 20.51 21.67
CA GLN A 251 -13.41 20.50 20.21
C GLN A 251 -12.57 21.66 19.68
N VAL A 252 -11.63 21.34 18.79
CA VAL A 252 -10.89 22.36 18.06
C VAL A 252 -11.79 22.90 16.94
N ASN A 253 -12.25 24.13 17.11
CA ASN A 253 -13.11 24.85 16.18
C ASN A 253 -12.57 26.27 15.92
N ASP A 254 -13.21 27.02 15.02
CA ASP A 254 -12.77 28.37 14.66
C ASP A 254 -12.70 29.32 15.86
N GLU A 255 -13.61 29.20 16.84
CA GLU A 255 -13.58 30.03 18.05
C GLU A 255 -12.38 29.70 18.93
N LEU A 256 -12.06 28.42 19.11
CA LEU A 256 -10.89 28.01 19.88
C LEU A 256 -9.60 28.46 19.19
N MET A 257 -9.51 28.32 17.86
CA MET A 257 -8.33 28.73 17.09
C MET A 257 -8.05 30.25 17.15
N LYS A 258 -9.05 31.10 17.42
CA LYS A 258 -8.85 32.55 17.61
C LYS A 258 -8.05 32.90 18.87
N HIS A 259 -7.97 31.99 19.85
CA HIS A 259 -7.17 32.16 21.05
C HIS A 259 -5.69 31.83 20.84
N ALA A 260 -5.38 31.01 19.84
CA ALA A 260 -4.02 30.82 19.38
C ALA A 260 -3.51 32.05 18.61
N LYS A 261 -2.21 32.08 18.29
CA LYS A 261 -1.68 33.16 17.44
C LYS A 261 -2.39 33.15 16.08
N PRO A 262 -2.59 34.32 15.42
CA PRO A 262 -3.15 34.37 14.07
C PRO A 262 -2.34 33.59 13.02
N THR A 263 -1.06 33.34 13.31
CA THR A 263 -0.13 32.55 12.47
C THR A 263 0.00 31.10 12.94
N ALA A 264 -0.80 30.65 13.90
CA ALA A 264 -0.69 29.31 14.43
C ALA A 264 -1.07 28.26 13.38
N PHE A 265 -0.43 27.10 13.44
CA PHE A 265 -0.82 25.95 12.62
C PHE A 265 -1.65 24.95 13.42
N PHE A 266 -2.54 24.25 12.71
CA PHE A 266 -3.32 23.14 13.24
C PHE A 266 -2.77 21.80 12.74
N MET A 267 -2.60 20.84 13.66
CA MET A 267 -2.03 19.51 13.41
C MET A 267 -2.91 18.39 14.00
N ASN A 268 -2.87 17.20 13.39
CA ASN A 268 -3.62 16.02 13.78
C ASN A 268 -3.04 14.76 13.10
N PRO A 269 -2.83 13.65 13.83
CA PRO A 269 -2.09 12.48 13.32
C PRO A 269 -2.89 11.66 12.30
N LEU A 270 -4.20 11.87 12.25
CA LEU A 270 -5.20 11.14 11.47
C LEU A 270 -5.34 9.66 11.87
N PRO A 271 -6.54 9.05 11.73
CA PRO A 271 -7.75 9.64 11.15
C PRO A 271 -8.51 10.51 12.15
N ALA A 272 -8.87 11.71 11.73
CA ALA A 272 -9.76 12.58 12.49
C ALA A 272 -11.24 12.23 12.23
N GLN A 273 -12.05 12.23 13.29
CA GLN A 273 -13.50 12.28 13.23
C GLN A 273 -13.96 13.74 13.19
N ARG A 274 -14.31 14.17 11.99
CA ARG A 274 -14.82 15.53 11.72
C ARG A 274 -16.10 15.80 12.50
N GLU A 275 -16.27 17.05 12.90
CA GLU A 275 -17.37 17.55 13.74
C GLU A 275 -17.41 16.92 15.14
N LYS A 276 -16.33 16.24 15.55
CA LYS A 276 -16.10 15.75 16.91
C LYS A 276 -14.87 16.41 17.48
N GLU A 277 -13.68 15.81 17.37
CA GLU A 277 -12.46 16.44 17.89
C GLU A 277 -12.09 17.74 17.17
N VAL A 278 -12.45 17.86 15.90
CA VAL A 278 -12.16 19.04 15.08
C VAL A 278 -13.29 19.34 14.10
N THR A 279 -13.58 20.62 13.88
CA THR A 279 -14.53 21.04 12.84
C THR A 279 -13.90 20.95 11.45
N THR A 280 -14.73 20.73 10.44
CA THR A 280 -14.30 20.71 9.03
C THR A 280 -13.62 22.03 8.62
N SER A 281 -14.10 23.16 9.14
CA SER A 281 -13.52 24.49 8.88
C SER A 281 -12.06 24.62 9.32
N VAL A 282 -11.68 23.99 10.43
CA VAL A 282 -10.30 24.03 10.93
C VAL A 282 -9.43 23.04 10.17
N ILE A 283 -9.82 21.76 10.08
CA ILE A 283 -8.97 20.72 9.47
C ILE A 283 -8.78 20.88 7.96
N ASP A 284 -9.75 21.47 7.25
CA ASP A 284 -9.60 21.84 5.82
C ASP A 284 -9.25 23.32 5.64
N GLY A 285 -9.08 24.05 6.74
CA GLY A 285 -8.79 25.47 6.75
C GLY A 285 -7.34 25.79 6.39
N PRO A 286 -7.04 27.08 6.15
CA PRO A 286 -5.72 27.52 5.68
C PRO A 286 -4.60 27.34 6.72
N GLN A 287 -4.93 27.22 8.01
CA GLN A 287 -3.97 26.96 9.09
C GLN A 287 -3.68 25.47 9.29
N SER A 288 -4.42 24.58 8.62
CA SER A 288 -4.22 23.14 8.73
C SER A 288 -3.02 22.68 7.93
N ILE A 289 -2.16 21.89 8.58
CA ILE A 289 -0.99 21.26 7.94
C ILE A 289 -1.03 19.72 8.07
N VAL A 290 -2.22 19.16 8.32
CA VAL A 290 -2.41 17.71 8.58
C VAL A 290 -1.96 16.81 7.42
N PHE A 291 -1.99 17.31 6.19
CA PHE A 291 -1.52 16.54 5.02
C PHE A 291 0.00 16.64 4.83
N ASP A 292 0.61 17.76 5.18
CA ASP A 292 2.07 17.89 5.24
C ASP A 292 2.62 16.97 6.34
N GLU A 293 1.96 16.95 7.50
CA GLU A 293 2.23 16.03 8.61
C GLU A 293 2.13 14.56 8.15
N ALA A 294 1.05 14.21 7.45
CA ALA A 294 0.84 12.87 6.93
C ALA A 294 1.88 12.45 5.88
N GLU A 295 2.31 13.36 4.99
CA GLU A 295 3.40 13.12 4.04
C GLU A 295 4.72 12.89 4.77
N ASN A 296 5.02 13.71 5.77
CA ASN A 296 6.27 13.66 6.51
C ASN A 296 6.44 12.35 7.32
N ARG A 297 5.38 11.57 7.54
CA ARG A 297 5.47 10.19 8.02
C ARG A 297 6.40 9.34 7.15
N LEU A 298 6.35 9.49 5.82
CA LEU A 298 7.22 8.78 4.89
C LEU A 298 8.69 9.16 5.09
N HIS A 299 8.98 10.45 5.11
CA HIS A 299 10.35 10.95 5.13
C HIS A 299 11.03 10.75 6.48
N ALA A 300 10.31 10.97 7.58
CA ALA A 300 10.79 10.69 8.92
C ALA A 300 11.15 9.20 9.12
N GLN A 301 10.31 8.29 8.63
CA GLN A 301 10.59 6.85 8.74
C GLN A 301 11.75 6.39 7.87
N LYS A 302 11.93 6.97 6.67
CA LYS A 302 13.11 6.72 5.85
C LYS A 302 14.39 7.09 6.59
N ALA A 303 14.44 8.30 7.15
CA ALA A 303 15.59 8.77 7.92
C ALA A 303 15.85 7.89 9.15
N LEU A 304 14.80 7.51 9.88
CA LEU A 304 14.92 6.60 11.02
C LEU A 304 15.55 5.26 10.64
N LEU A 305 15.10 4.66 9.53
CA LEU A 305 15.64 3.39 9.04
C LEU A 305 17.09 3.52 8.59
N ILE A 306 17.45 4.59 7.87
CA ILE A 306 18.84 4.86 7.48
C ILE A 306 19.71 4.98 8.72
N TRP A 307 19.26 5.78 9.69
CA TRP A 307 19.99 6.02 10.93
C TRP A 307 20.21 4.75 11.75
N LEU A 308 19.23 3.83 11.79
CA LEU A 308 19.36 2.56 12.52
C LEU A 308 20.18 1.49 11.78
N LEU A 309 20.17 1.49 10.44
CA LEU A 309 20.68 0.35 9.66
C LEU A 309 21.99 0.63 8.89
N VAL A 310 22.41 1.88 8.78
CA VAL A 310 23.52 2.31 7.91
C VAL A 310 24.58 3.11 8.70
N SER A 311 24.51 3.10 10.04
CA SER A 311 25.17 4.05 10.95
C SER A 311 26.71 4.11 10.94
N GLU A 312 27.42 3.35 10.10
CA GLU A 312 28.89 3.48 9.96
C GLU A 312 29.33 4.32 8.73
N ALA A 313 28.45 4.65 7.79
CA ALA A 313 28.85 5.29 6.52
C ALA A 313 28.48 6.79 6.37
N TRP A 314 27.66 7.36 7.28
CA TRP A 314 27.02 8.66 7.05
C TRP A 314 27.14 9.68 8.21
N VAL A 315 27.93 9.38 9.25
CA VAL A 315 27.91 10.16 10.50
C VAL A 315 28.70 11.49 10.44
N ASP A 316 29.41 11.79 9.37
CA ASP A 316 30.07 13.11 9.19
C ASP A 316 29.25 14.03 8.28
N ILE A 317 28.22 14.68 8.84
CA ILE A 317 27.45 15.75 8.16
C ILE A 317 28.00 17.16 8.49
N ASP A 318 28.97 17.27 9.41
CA ASP A 318 29.47 18.57 9.88
C ASP A 318 30.59 19.21 9.03
N ASP A 319 31.26 18.46 8.15
CA ASP A 319 32.30 19.01 7.28
C ASP A 319 31.84 19.03 5.82
N GLY A 320 31.57 20.22 5.30
CA GLY A 320 30.99 20.46 3.97
C GLY A 320 31.49 19.52 2.88
N TYR A 321 30.57 18.74 2.29
CA TYR A 321 30.89 17.76 1.28
C TYR A 321 30.89 18.36 -0.13
N GLU A 322 32.07 18.45 -0.74
CA GLU A 322 32.21 18.26 -2.19
C GLU A 322 32.18 16.75 -2.50
N PHE A 323 31.28 16.33 -3.39
CA PHE A 323 31.28 14.97 -3.92
C PHE A 323 32.56 14.73 -4.74
N LYS A 324 33.51 13.97 -4.20
CA LYS A 324 34.51 13.32 -5.03
C LYS A 324 33.93 12.06 -5.63
N GLU A 325 33.55 12.17 -6.90
CA GLU A 325 33.38 11.05 -7.79
C GLU A 325 34.72 10.28 -7.84
N ASN A 326 34.67 8.97 -7.56
CA ASN A 326 35.77 7.98 -7.51
C ASN A 326 36.27 7.61 -6.11
N GLU A 327 35.70 6.54 -5.55
CA GLU A 327 36.45 5.29 -5.29
C GLU A 327 35.46 4.16 -4.98
N LYS A 328 35.26 3.27 -5.95
CA LYS A 328 34.64 1.95 -5.70
C LYS A 328 35.60 1.16 -4.81
N LYS A 329 35.42 1.20 -3.50
CA LYS A 329 36.00 0.20 -2.60
C LYS A 329 34.97 -0.91 -2.38
N ASP A 330 35.30 -2.08 -2.91
CA ASP A 330 34.63 -3.35 -2.70
C ASP A 330 34.48 -3.63 -1.19
N LEU A 331 33.25 -3.56 -0.69
CA LEU A 331 32.88 -4.05 0.65
C LEU A 331 32.44 -5.52 0.58
N ARG A 332 33.31 -6.40 0.07
CA ARG A 332 33.15 -7.85 0.13
C ARG A 332 34.37 -8.52 0.77
N THR A 333 34.42 -8.53 2.11
CA THR A 333 35.17 -9.50 2.96
C THR A 333 34.95 -9.03 4.41
N THR A 334 34.31 -9.75 5.32
CA THR A 334 34.71 -11.06 5.85
C THR A 334 33.51 -11.88 6.35
N TYR A 335 33.17 -12.94 5.62
CA TYR A 335 32.60 -14.15 6.19
C TYR A 335 33.17 -15.32 5.38
N VAL A 336 34.06 -16.10 6.00
CA VAL A 336 34.72 -17.24 5.34
C VAL A 336 33.80 -18.44 5.49
N MET A 337 33.14 -18.84 4.40
CA MET A 337 32.50 -20.16 4.26
C MET A 337 33.38 -21.07 3.39
N PRO A 338 33.37 -22.40 3.63
CA PRO A 338 34.25 -23.33 2.92
C PRO A 338 33.89 -23.43 1.43
N SER A 339 34.91 -23.76 0.66
CA SER A 339 35.00 -23.80 -0.80
C SER A 339 34.01 -24.75 -1.51
N GLN A 340 33.58 -24.29 -2.70
CA GLN A 340 33.00 -25.01 -3.86
C GLN A 340 31.52 -25.41 -3.72
N VAL A 341 30.62 -25.02 -4.63
CA VAL A 341 30.68 -25.14 -6.09
C VAL A 341 30.20 -23.85 -6.79
N ASP A 342 31.01 -23.36 -7.71
CA ASP A 342 30.69 -22.27 -8.62
C ASP A 342 29.74 -22.80 -9.71
N VAL A 343 28.43 -22.59 -9.53
CA VAL A 343 27.45 -22.76 -10.61
C VAL A 343 27.08 -21.36 -11.08
N GLY A 344 27.84 -20.87 -12.07
CA GLY A 344 27.58 -19.59 -12.70
C GLY A 344 26.18 -19.52 -13.28
N ILE A 345 25.27 -18.84 -12.57
CA ILE A 345 24.04 -18.29 -13.12
C ILE A 345 23.87 -16.89 -12.53
N THR A 346 24.42 -15.89 -13.20
CA THR A 346 23.98 -14.50 -13.04
C THR A 346 22.57 -14.39 -13.62
N SER A 347 21.54 -14.72 -12.86
CA SER A 347 20.18 -14.32 -13.22
C SER A 347 19.94 -12.90 -12.71
N LYS A 348 20.00 -11.92 -13.61
CA LYS A 348 19.06 -10.81 -13.52
C LYS A 348 17.69 -11.43 -13.26
N PRO A 349 16.85 -10.93 -12.33
CA PRO A 349 15.50 -11.44 -12.22
C PRO A 349 14.91 -11.37 -13.63
N LEU A 350 14.51 -12.52 -14.18
CA LEU A 350 13.77 -12.52 -15.41
C LEU A 350 12.53 -11.69 -15.09
N VAL A 351 12.50 -10.44 -15.57
CA VAL A 351 11.25 -9.69 -15.69
C VAL A 351 10.48 -10.45 -16.76
N PHE A 352 9.81 -11.53 -16.35
CA PHE A 352 8.85 -12.18 -17.21
C PHE A 352 7.86 -11.09 -17.61
N ALA A 353 7.84 -10.76 -18.90
CA ALA A 353 6.87 -9.82 -19.44
C ALA A 353 5.47 -10.19 -18.93
N ASP A 354 4.66 -9.17 -18.66
CA ASP A 354 3.41 -9.34 -17.95
C ASP A 354 2.56 -10.48 -18.57
N ALA A 355 2.23 -11.49 -17.77
CA ALA A 355 1.71 -12.77 -18.25
C ALA A 355 0.35 -12.57 -18.95
N GLY A 356 -0.41 -11.57 -18.50
CA GLY A 356 -1.65 -11.16 -19.14
C GLY A 356 -1.48 -10.72 -20.58
N GLY A 357 -0.34 -10.14 -20.95
CA GLY A 357 -0.03 -9.79 -22.34
C GLY A 357 0.01 -11.02 -23.24
N TYR A 358 0.60 -12.11 -22.76
CA TYR A 358 0.61 -13.39 -23.46
C TYR A 358 -0.75 -14.08 -23.49
N GLY A 359 -1.56 -13.91 -22.43
CA GLY A 359 -2.95 -14.38 -22.42
C GLY A 359 -3.81 -13.73 -23.52
N TYR A 360 -3.70 -12.41 -23.69
CA TYR A 360 -4.38 -11.71 -24.78
C TYR A 360 -3.82 -12.08 -26.17
N LEU A 361 -2.52 -12.36 -26.26
CA LEU A 361 -1.90 -12.84 -27.50
C LEU A 361 -2.43 -14.23 -27.89
N GLY A 362 -2.59 -15.12 -26.91
CA GLY A 362 -3.23 -16.42 -27.08
C GLY A 362 -4.66 -16.28 -27.62
N LEU A 363 -5.46 -15.41 -27.01
CA LEU A 363 -6.81 -15.12 -27.49
C LEU A 363 -6.82 -14.60 -28.93
N ALA A 364 -5.94 -13.65 -29.26
CA ALA A 364 -5.83 -13.09 -30.61
C ALA A 364 -5.48 -14.16 -31.65
N ALA A 365 -4.51 -15.02 -31.34
CA ALA A 365 -4.09 -16.12 -32.21
C ALA A 365 -5.22 -17.14 -32.41
N GLY A 366 -5.89 -17.58 -31.33
CA GLY A 366 -7.01 -18.53 -31.40
C GLY A 366 -8.15 -18.02 -32.29
N LEU A 367 -8.52 -16.76 -32.16
CA LEU A 367 -9.56 -16.12 -32.97
C LEU A 367 -9.16 -15.99 -34.44
N LEU A 368 -7.91 -15.64 -34.73
CA LEU A 368 -7.43 -15.56 -36.12
C LEU A 368 -7.44 -16.93 -36.79
N ILE A 369 -7.02 -17.96 -36.06
CA ILE A 369 -7.02 -19.34 -36.51
C ILE A 369 -8.46 -19.82 -36.76
N LEU A 370 -9.39 -19.53 -35.83
CA LEU A 370 -10.81 -19.80 -36.02
C LEU A 370 -11.36 -19.13 -37.28
N ALA A 371 -11.01 -17.86 -37.53
CA ALA A 371 -11.45 -17.13 -38.71
C ALA A 371 -10.96 -17.80 -40.01
N VAL A 372 -9.69 -18.21 -40.04
CA VAL A 372 -9.11 -18.93 -41.18
C VAL A 372 -9.86 -20.23 -41.45
N PHE A 373 -10.14 -21.04 -40.42
CA PHE A 373 -10.88 -22.30 -40.59
C PHE A 373 -12.32 -22.10 -41.04
N ARG A 374 -12.94 -21.00 -40.64
CA ARG A 374 -14.30 -20.66 -41.07
C ARG A 374 -14.35 -20.22 -42.53
N ILE A 375 -13.32 -19.53 -43.03
CA ILE A 375 -13.21 -19.09 -44.44
C ILE A 375 -12.78 -20.23 -45.37
N LYS A 376 -11.79 -21.02 -44.95
CA LYS A 376 -11.30 -22.19 -45.68
C LYS A 376 -11.28 -23.39 -44.72
N PRO A 377 -12.24 -24.32 -44.83
CA PRO A 377 -12.17 -25.58 -44.10
C PRO A 377 -10.84 -26.28 -44.43
N ALA A 378 -10.17 -26.83 -43.42
CA ALA A 378 -9.00 -27.67 -43.66
C ALA A 378 -9.42 -28.87 -44.52
N SER A 379 -8.62 -29.22 -45.52
CA SER A 379 -8.73 -30.56 -46.11
C SER A 379 -8.17 -31.58 -45.13
N ASP A 380 -8.65 -32.83 -45.20
CA ASP A 380 -8.26 -33.94 -44.32
C ASP A 380 -6.73 -34.09 -44.16
N LYS A 381 -5.95 -33.65 -45.17
CA LYS A 381 -4.49 -33.66 -45.17
C LYS A 381 -3.81 -32.73 -44.16
N TYR A 382 -4.50 -31.74 -43.58
CA TYR A 382 -3.89 -30.74 -42.68
C TYR A 382 -4.59 -30.64 -41.31
N LEU A 383 -5.46 -31.60 -40.99
CA LEU A 383 -6.30 -31.50 -39.80
C LEU A 383 -5.53 -31.63 -38.48
N PHE A 384 -4.53 -32.52 -38.42
CA PHE A 384 -3.66 -32.63 -37.25
C PHE A 384 -2.95 -31.29 -36.96
N ALA A 385 -2.51 -30.59 -38.02
CA ALA A 385 -1.93 -29.26 -37.89
C ALA A 385 -2.99 -28.20 -37.48
N ALA A 386 -4.24 -28.36 -37.91
CA ALA A 386 -5.35 -27.49 -37.53
C ALA A 386 -5.76 -27.61 -36.05
N VAL A 387 -5.86 -28.84 -35.55
CA VAL A 387 -6.16 -29.13 -34.14
C VAL A 387 -5.00 -28.67 -33.24
N SER A 388 -3.76 -28.95 -33.65
CA SER A 388 -2.57 -28.54 -32.91
C SER A 388 -2.43 -27.01 -32.86
N THR A 389 -2.84 -26.29 -33.91
CA THR A 389 -2.79 -24.83 -33.94
C THR A 389 -3.85 -24.16 -33.07
N LEU A 390 -4.99 -24.82 -32.77
CA LEU A 390 -6.00 -24.31 -31.82
C LEU A 390 -5.68 -24.62 -30.36
N PHE A 391 -4.99 -25.74 -30.09
CA PHE A 391 -4.58 -26.13 -28.74
C PHE A 391 -3.51 -25.20 -28.14
N MET A 392 -2.60 -24.69 -28.98
CA MET A 392 -1.50 -23.81 -28.59
C MET A 392 -1.98 -22.47 -27.98
N PRO A 393 -2.91 -21.71 -28.62
CA PRO A 393 -3.60 -20.58 -28.01
C PRO A 393 -4.22 -20.87 -26.65
N GLY A 394 -4.96 -21.99 -26.53
CA GLY A 394 -5.60 -22.38 -25.28
C GLY A 394 -4.60 -22.63 -24.16
N SER A 395 -3.50 -23.33 -24.46
CA SER A 395 -2.41 -23.59 -23.52
C SER A 395 -1.72 -22.32 -23.06
N LEU A 396 -1.46 -21.38 -23.98
CA LEU A 396 -0.86 -20.10 -23.65
C LEU A 396 -1.75 -19.28 -22.70
N MET A 397 -3.06 -19.30 -22.93
CA MET A 397 -4.04 -18.66 -22.05
C MET A 397 -4.13 -19.34 -20.68
N LEU A 398 -4.11 -20.68 -20.61
CA LEU A 398 -4.11 -21.40 -19.34
C LEU A 398 -2.88 -21.03 -18.49
N ILE A 399 -1.70 -21.03 -19.11
CA ILE A 399 -0.45 -20.65 -18.44
C ILE A 399 -0.54 -19.19 -17.98
N ALA A 400 -0.93 -18.27 -18.86
CA ALA A 400 -1.11 -16.86 -18.50
C ALA A 400 -2.09 -16.70 -17.33
N GLY A 401 -3.21 -17.43 -17.33
CA GLY A 401 -4.21 -17.40 -16.27
C GLY A 401 -3.68 -17.85 -14.91
N LEU A 402 -2.89 -18.93 -14.85
CA LEU A 402 -2.25 -19.39 -13.62
C LEU A 402 -1.26 -18.34 -13.06
N PHE A 403 -0.47 -17.71 -13.94
CA PHE A 403 0.46 -16.66 -13.55
C PHE A 403 -0.26 -15.39 -13.05
N GLU A 404 -1.34 -14.97 -13.72
CA GLU A 404 -2.14 -13.83 -13.28
C GLU A 404 -2.84 -14.08 -11.94
N LEU A 405 -3.33 -15.30 -11.69
CA LEU A 405 -3.86 -15.69 -10.38
C LEU A 405 -2.79 -15.69 -9.28
N ALA A 406 -1.58 -16.19 -9.57
CA ALA A 406 -0.46 -16.14 -8.64
C ALA A 406 -0.07 -14.69 -8.26
N ARG A 407 -0.33 -13.74 -9.17
CA ARG A 407 -0.16 -12.29 -8.95
C ARG A 407 -1.39 -11.60 -8.34
N LYS A 408 -2.39 -12.35 -7.88
CA LYS A 408 -3.66 -11.86 -7.30
C LYS A 408 -4.50 -10.99 -8.24
N ARG A 409 -4.30 -11.08 -9.56
CA ARG A 409 -5.14 -10.41 -10.57
C ARG A 409 -6.28 -11.33 -10.98
N THR A 410 -7.29 -11.41 -10.12
CA THR A 410 -8.37 -12.40 -10.18
C THR A 410 -9.21 -12.31 -11.45
N PHE A 411 -9.51 -11.10 -11.94
CA PHE A 411 -10.31 -10.90 -13.15
C PHE A 411 -9.62 -11.48 -14.39
N GLN A 412 -8.39 -11.05 -14.67
CA GLN A 412 -7.60 -11.51 -15.83
C GLN A 412 -7.24 -12.99 -15.73
N GLY A 413 -6.84 -13.44 -14.54
CA GLY A 413 -6.54 -14.85 -14.28
C GLY A 413 -7.73 -15.76 -14.56
N THR A 414 -8.90 -15.42 -14.05
CA THR A 414 -10.14 -16.19 -14.29
C THR A 414 -10.54 -16.16 -15.76
N PHE A 415 -10.44 -15.00 -16.41
CA PHE A 415 -10.71 -14.86 -17.84
C PHE A 415 -9.85 -15.80 -18.68
N PHE A 416 -8.52 -15.75 -18.51
CA PHE A 416 -7.62 -16.56 -19.32
C PHE A 416 -7.74 -18.06 -19.05
N LEU A 417 -8.03 -18.47 -17.81
CA LEU A 417 -8.29 -19.87 -17.51
C LEU A 417 -9.54 -20.39 -18.23
N LEU A 418 -10.66 -19.65 -18.14
CA LEU A 418 -11.91 -20.07 -18.75
C LEU A 418 -11.80 -20.15 -20.27
N TYR A 419 -11.24 -19.13 -20.93
CA TYR A 419 -11.08 -19.18 -22.38
C TYR A 419 -9.94 -20.10 -22.82
N GLY A 420 -8.95 -20.36 -21.97
CA GLY A 420 -7.94 -21.39 -22.20
C GLY A 420 -8.57 -22.79 -22.28
N VAL A 421 -9.48 -23.10 -21.34
CA VAL A 421 -10.28 -24.34 -21.37
C VAL A 421 -11.18 -24.39 -22.61
N PHE A 422 -11.83 -23.27 -22.98
CA PHE A 422 -12.64 -23.20 -24.20
C PHE A 422 -11.86 -23.62 -25.45
N TRP A 423 -10.70 -23.00 -25.68
CA TRP A 423 -9.90 -23.24 -26.89
C TRP A 423 -9.28 -24.64 -26.91
N ALA A 424 -8.80 -25.13 -25.76
CA ALA A 424 -8.30 -26.50 -25.65
C ALA A 424 -9.42 -27.53 -25.88
N GLY A 425 -10.61 -27.31 -25.32
CA GLY A 425 -11.78 -28.15 -25.51
C GLY A 425 -12.30 -28.13 -26.94
N LEU A 426 -12.34 -26.95 -27.58
CA LEU A 426 -12.74 -26.80 -28.97
C LEU A 426 -11.79 -27.55 -29.92
N ALA A 427 -10.49 -27.47 -29.68
CA ALA A 427 -9.49 -28.24 -30.43
C ALA A 427 -9.72 -29.75 -30.31
N GLN A 428 -9.99 -30.24 -29.09
CA GLN A 428 -10.27 -31.66 -28.84
C GLN A 428 -11.57 -32.12 -29.52
N MET A 429 -12.64 -31.33 -29.47
CA MET A 429 -13.90 -31.67 -30.11
C MET A 429 -13.80 -31.67 -31.64
N TRP A 430 -13.00 -30.77 -32.23
CA TRP A 430 -12.73 -30.77 -33.67
C TRP A 430 -11.88 -31.96 -34.13
N TYR A 431 -11.00 -32.47 -33.28
CA TYR A 431 -10.28 -33.72 -33.55
C TYR A 431 -11.23 -34.92 -33.57
N ALA A 432 -12.19 -34.98 -32.64
CA ALA A 432 -13.17 -36.05 -32.57
C ALA A 432 -14.12 -36.07 -33.79
N LEU A 433 -14.56 -34.90 -34.25
CA LEU A 433 -15.48 -34.74 -35.39
C LEU A 433 -15.02 -35.35 -36.72
N ASP A 434 -13.72 -35.60 -36.87
CA ASP A 434 -13.14 -36.12 -38.11
C ASP A 434 -12.97 -37.64 -38.11
N GLN A 435 -13.00 -38.28 -36.94
CA GLN A 435 -12.79 -39.72 -36.82
C GLN A 435 -14.09 -40.53 -36.98
N ASP A 436 -15.24 -39.87 -37.05
CA ASP A 436 -16.56 -40.47 -36.83
C ASP A 436 -17.46 -40.58 -38.07
N VAL A 437 -18.38 -41.54 -38.03
CA VAL A 437 -19.35 -41.82 -39.10
C VAL A 437 -20.43 -40.72 -39.14
N GLU A 438 -20.99 -40.44 -40.31
CA GLU A 438 -21.87 -39.30 -40.63
C GLU A 438 -22.99 -39.00 -39.60
N LYS A 439 -23.50 -40.01 -38.89
CA LYS A 439 -24.50 -39.87 -37.81
C LYS A 439 -23.95 -39.31 -36.49
N GLU A 440 -22.74 -39.68 -36.09
CA GLU A 440 -22.09 -39.20 -34.85
C GLU A 440 -21.63 -37.74 -35.00
N ARG A 441 -21.33 -37.35 -36.25
CA ARG A 441 -20.94 -35.99 -36.61
C ARG A 441 -22.02 -34.94 -36.31
N GLU A 442 -23.30 -35.23 -36.59
CA GLU A 442 -24.41 -34.30 -36.30
C GLU A 442 -24.59 -34.06 -34.79
N GLU A 443 -24.43 -35.10 -33.98
CA GLU A 443 -24.55 -35.00 -32.52
C GLU A 443 -23.39 -34.21 -31.92
N GLN A 444 -22.17 -34.44 -32.40
CA GLN A 444 -20.99 -33.68 -31.99
C GLN A 444 -21.04 -32.19 -32.40
N ILE A 445 -21.58 -31.87 -33.59
CA ILE A 445 -21.82 -30.47 -34.00
C ILE A 445 -22.76 -29.77 -32.99
N LYS A 446 -23.81 -30.46 -32.52
CA LYS A 446 -24.72 -29.94 -31.48
C LYS A 446 -24.00 -29.74 -30.15
N HIS A 447 -23.12 -30.66 -29.74
CA HIS A 447 -22.32 -30.50 -28.52
C HIS A 447 -21.39 -29.28 -28.56
N ILE A 448 -20.74 -29.03 -29.69
CA ILE A 448 -19.90 -27.84 -29.87
C ILE A 448 -20.73 -26.55 -29.79
N ALA A 449 -21.89 -26.53 -30.45
CA ALA A 449 -22.78 -25.38 -30.41
C ALA A 449 -23.35 -25.14 -28.99
N ASN A 450 -23.73 -26.20 -28.28
CA ASN A 450 -24.16 -26.12 -26.87
C ASN A 450 -23.05 -25.59 -25.95
N GLY A 451 -21.81 -26.05 -26.16
CA GLY A 451 -20.65 -25.54 -25.43
C GLY A 451 -20.46 -24.03 -25.64
N ALA A 452 -20.61 -23.55 -26.88
CA ALA A 452 -20.52 -22.14 -27.20
C ALA A 452 -21.62 -21.29 -26.51
N ILE A 453 -22.84 -21.83 -26.33
CA ILE A 453 -23.90 -21.16 -25.57
C ILE A 453 -23.47 -20.88 -24.12
N GLY A 454 -22.83 -21.85 -23.45
CA GLY A 454 -22.30 -21.65 -22.11
C GLY A 454 -21.30 -20.47 -22.05
N TYR A 455 -20.44 -20.37 -23.06
CA TYR A 455 -19.47 -19.29 -23.15
C TYR A 455 -20.08 -17.95 -23.54
N ILE A 456 -21.25 -17.89 -24.18
CA ILE A 456 -22.00 -16.63 -24.37
C ILE A 456 -22.34 -16.02 -23.00
N PHE A 457 -22.86 -16.81 -22.06
CA PHE A 457 -23.17 -16.33 -20.70
C PHE A 457 -21.92 -15.89 -19.94
N VAL A 458 -20.84 -16.67 -20.00
CA VAL A 458 -19.56 -16.31 -19.41
C VAL A 458 -19.06 -14.97 -19.98
N THR A 459 -19.14 -14.80 -21.31
CA THR A 459 -18.70 -13.58 -22.00
C THR A 459 -19.54 -12.37 -21.59
N ILE A 460 -20.85 -12.52 -21.40
CA ILE A 460 -21.72 -11.43 -20.92
C ILE A 460 -21.26 -10.94 -19.55
N VAL A 461 -20.94 -11.85 -18.62
CA VAL A 461 -20.45 -11.48 -17.29
C VAL A 461 -19.14 -10.71 -17.39
N PHE A 462 -18.17 -11.22 -18.15
CA PHE A 462 -16.89 -10.52 -18.37
C PHE A 462 -17.07 -9.17 -19.05
N PHE A 463 -17.95 -9.09 -20.05
CA PHE A 463 -18.26 -7.84 -20.75
C PHE A 463 -18.81 -6.79 -19.78
N LEU A 464 -19.79 -7.14 -18.95
CA LEU A 464 -20.37 -6.20 -17.99
C LEU A 464 -19.34 -5.67 -16.98
N VAL A 465 -18.46 -6.54 -16.48
CA VAL A 465 -17.38 -6.12 -15.58
C VAL A 465 -16.36 -5.25 -16.31
N SER A 466 -16.02 -5.58 -17.56
CA SER A 466 -15.03 -4.82 -18.33
C SER A 466 -15.42 -3.38 -18.65
N LEU A 467 -16.71 -3.04 -18.62
CA LEU A 467 -17.20 -1.66 -18.76
C LEU A 467 -16.64 -0.74 -17.67
N GLN A 468 -16.22 -1.30 -16.53
CA GLN A 468 -15.63 -0.59 -15.39
C GLN A 468 -14.09 -0.56 -15.43
N GLU A 469 -13.46 -1.32 -16.33
CA GLU A 469 -12.01 -1.50 -16.39
C GLU A 469 -11.38 -0.65 -17.49
N SER A 470 -11.68 -0.95 -18.76
CA SER A 470 -11.16 -0.19 -19.90
C SER A 470 -12.04 -0.30 -21.14
N LYS A 471 -12.01 0.74 -21.98
CA LYS A 471 -12.74 0.75 -23.26
C LYS A 471 -12.28 -0.36 -24.19
N VAL A 472 -10.97 -0.58 -24.29
CA VAL A 472 -10.40 -1.61 -25.17
C VAL A 472 -10.88 -3.00 -24.76
N LEU A 473 -10.87 -3.31 -23.46
CA LEU A 473 -11.33 -4.61 -22.97
C LEU A 473 -12.84 -4.79 -23.20
N ALA A 474 -13.63 -3.73 -22.98
CA ALA A 474 -15.06 -3.76 -23.25
C ALA A 474 -15.40 -3.99 -24.73
N PHE A 475 -14.71 -3.30 -25.64
CA PHE A 475 -14.88 -3.54 -27.08
C PHE A 475 -14.44 -4.94 -27.48
N MET A 476 -13.31 -5.43 -26.97
CA MET A 476 -12.84 -6.79 -27.22
C MET A 476 -13.92 -7.81 -26.81
N LEU A 477 -14.47 -7.71 -25.60
CA LEU A 477 -15.47 -8.65 -25.10
C LEU A 477 -16.83 -8.51 -25.78
N PHE A 478 -17.19 -7.30 -26.21
CA PHE A 478 -18.37 -7.07 -27.04
C PHE A 478 -18.28 -7.81 -28.38
N PHE A 479 -17.16 -7.67 -29.09
CA PHE A 479 -16.98 -8.37 -30.36
C PHE A 479 -16.76 -9.87 -30.18
N LEU A 480 -16.15 -10.30 -29.06
CA LEU A 480 -16.06 -11.71 -28.70
C LEU A 480 -17.44 -12.33 -28.48
N LEU A 481 -18.36 -11.60 -27.83
CA LEU A 481 -19.74 -12.02 -27.64
C LEU A 481 -20.45 -12.22 -28.99
N ILE A 482 -20.31 -11.26 -29.92
CA ILE A 482 -20.87 -11.39 -31.27
C ILE A 482 -20.24 -12.58 -32.01
N THR A 483 -18.94 -12.78 -31.87
CA THR A 483 -18.21 -13.92 -32.46
C THR A 483 -18.78 -15.24 -31.96
N LEU A 484 -19.04 -15.40 -30.66
CA LEU A 484 -19.61 -16.62 -30.10
C LEU A 484 -21.07 -16.84 -30.50
N ILE A 485 -21.88 -15.78 -30.58
CA ILE A 485 -23.27 -15.86 -31.07
C ILE A 485 -23.30 -16.32 -32.53
N THR A 486 -22.53 -15.67 -33.39
CA THR A 486 -22.44 -16.03 -34.81
C THR A 486 -21.86 -17.43 -35.00
N PHE A 487 -20.81 -17.80 -34.24
CA PHE A 487 -20.24 -19.13 -34.23
C PHE A 487 -21.29 -20.18 -33.87
N THR A 488 -22.11 -19.93 -32.84
CA THR A 488 -23.15 -20.85 -32.39
C THR A 488 -24.21 -21.05 -33.48
N ILE A 489 -24.75 -19.96 -34.04
CA ILE A 489 -25.79 -20.00 -35.08
C ILE A 489 -25.29 -20.71 -36.34
N GLU A 490 -24.09 -20.35 -36.81
CA GLU A 490 -23.50 -20.93 -38.03
C GLU A 490 -23.11 -22.40 -37.83
N THR A 491 -22.76 -22.81 -36.59
CA THR A 491 -22.48 -24.21 -36.27
C THR A 491 -23.76 -25.05 -36.28
N TYR A 492 -24.87 -24.56 -35.70
CA TYR A 492 -26.15 -25.28 -35.76
C TYR A 492 -26.70 -25.42 -37.18
N LYS A 493 -26.54 -24.38 -38.01
CA LYS A 493 -27.10 -24.35 -39.36
C LYS A 493 -26.18 -24.94 -40.42
N ASP A 494 -24.95 -25.31 -40.06
CA ASP A 494 -23.82 -25.65 -40.95
C ASP A 494 -23.74 -24.79 -42.23
N THR A 495 -24.12 -23.50 -42.12
CA THR A 495 -24.23 -22.59 -43.26
C THR A 495 -23.77 -21.19 -42.85
N GLY A 496 -23.18 -20.46 -43.81
CA GLY A 496 -22.87 -19.04 -43.65
C GLY A 496 -21.68 -18.71 -42.76
N LYS A 497 -20.53 -19.42 -42.89
CA LYS A 497 -19.33 -19.31 -42.02
C LYS A 497 -18.60 -17.94 -42.01
N VAL A 498 -19.14 -16.94 -42.72
CA VAL A 498 -18.47 -15.66 -43.00
C VAL A 498 -18.62 -14.67 -41.86
N ALA A 499 -19.75 -14.64 -41.15
CA ALA A 499 -19.95 -13.65 -40.09
C ALA A 499 -19.06 -13.95 -38.87
N THR A 500 -18.97 -15.21 -38.45
CA THR A 500 -18.01 -15.64 -37.41
C THR A 500 -16.59 -15.23 -37.77
N ALA A 501 -16.17 -15.44 -39.02
CA ALA A 501 -14.82 -15.10 -39.45
C ALA A 501 -14.54 -13.60 -39.36
N ILE A 502 -15.47 -12.75 -39.81
CA ILE A 502 -15.32 -11.30 -39.75
C ILE A 502 -15.20 -10.82 -38.30
N PHE A 503 -16.10 -11.26 -37.42
CA PHE A 503 -16.08 -10.82 -36.03
C PHE A 503 -14.90 -11.41 -35.24
N ALA A 504 -14.44 -12.62 -35.58
CA ALA A 504 -13.24 -13.19 -35.00
C ALA A 504 -11.98 -12.38 -35.37
N ILE A 505 -11.87 -11.89 -36.61
CA ILE A 505 -10.77 -11.00 -37.04
C ILE A 505 -10.81 -9.67 -36.26
N ILE A 506 -11.99 -9.06 -36.15
CA ILE A 506 -12.16 -7.80 -35.40
C ILE A 506 -11.75 -7.99 -33.93
N THR A 507 -12.26 -9.06 -33.31
CA THR A 507 -11.95 -9.40 -31.91
C THR A 507 -10.46 -9.69 -31.73
N SER A 508 -9.83 -10.39 -32.68
CA SER A 508 -8.39 -10.66 -32.69
C SER A 508 -7.57 -9.36 -32.73
N GLY A 509 -8.00 -8.36 -33.51
CA GLY A 509 -7.36 -7.04 -33.54
C GLY A 509 -7.39 -6.33 -32.18
N PHE A 510 -8.53 -6.35 -31.48
CA PHE A 510 -8.63 -5.79 -30.13
C PHE A 510 -7.81 -6.56 -29.10
N ALA A 511 -7.81 -7.90 -29.17
CA ALA A 511 -7.01 -8.74 -28.28
C ALA A 511 -5.51 -8.54 -28.51
N PHE A 512 -5.07 -8.41 -29.76
CA PHE A 512 -3.70 -8.06 -30.11
C PHE A 512 -3.32 -6.68 -29.56
N TYR A 513 -4.20 -5.68 -29.72
CA TYR A 513 -3.97 -4.35 -29.16
C TYR A 513 -3.85 -4.38 -27.64
N ALA A 514 -4.73 -5.12 -26.93
CA ALA A 514 -4.65 -5.30 -25.49
C ALA A 514 -3.36 -6.03 -25.05
N SER A 515 -2.92 -7.01 -25.84
CA SER A 515 -1.64 -7.69 -25.64
C SER A 515 -0.47 -6.71 -25.74
N MET A 516 -0.40 -5.92 -26.81
CA MET A 516 0.66 -4.94 -27.00
C MET A 516 0.63 -3.88 -25.89
N ALA A 517 -0.55 -3.37 -25.53
CA ALA A 517 -0.67 -2.42 -24.43
C ALA A 517 -0.12 -2.98 -23.11
N THR A 518 -0.37 -4.26 -22.83
CA THR A 518 0.15 -4.93 -21.63
C THR A 518 1.67 -5.13 -21.72
N LEU A 519 2.17 -5.58 -22.86
CA LEU A 519 3.61 -5.86 -23.07
C LEU A 519 4.47 -4.58 -23.14
N PHE A 520 3.92 -3.46 -23.58
CA PHE A 520 4.66 -2.20 -23.73
C PHE A 520 4.41 -1.19 -22.61
N ASN A 521 3.24 -1.18 -21.96
CA ASN A 521 3.02 -0.21 -20.86
C ASN A 521 3.59 -0.71 -19.54
N VAL A 522 3.48 -2.02 -19.26
CA VAL A 522 3.80 -2.58 -17.93
C VAL A 522 5.31 -2.59 -17.65
N PRO A 523 6.19 -3.05 -18.57
CA PRO A 523 7.63 -3.07 -18.31
C PRO A 523 8.25 -1.67 -18.21
N PHE A 524 7.61 -0.67 -18.81
CA PHE A 524 8.16 0.69 -18.90
C PHE A 524 7.49 1.69 -17.94
N GLY A 525 6.41 1.30 -17.26
CA GLY A 525 5.71 2.17 -16.29
C GLY A 525 5.11 3.44 -16.91
N ILE A 526 4.97 3.50 -18.23
CA ILE A 526 4.50 4.64 -19.01
C ILE A 526 3.35 4.16 -19.89
N GLU A 527 2.26 4.92 -20.00
CA GLU A 527 1.15 4.62 -20.89
C GLU A 527 1.51 4.97 -22.35
N ILE A 528 2.29 4.09 -22.99
CA ILE A 528 2.70 4.22 -24.40
C ILE A 528 1.51 3.95 -25.33
N ILE A 529 0.73 2.91 -25.02
CA ILE A 529 -0.45 2.49 -25.78
C ILE A 529 -1.69 2.75 -24.94
N ARG A 530 -2.55 3.69 -25.36
CA ARG A 530 -3.74 4.08 -24.58
C ARG A 530 -4.79 2.98 -24.59
N VAL A 531 -5.23 2.53 -23.41
CA VAL A 531 -6.30 1.52 -23.27
C VAL A 531 -7.70 2.14 -23.06
N GLY A 532 -7.74 3.45 -22.85
CA GLY A 532 -8.97 4.25 -22.76
C GLY A 532 -9.70 4.09 -21.43
N ALA A 533 -10.09 5.22 -20.83
CA ALA A 533 -10.85 5.27 -19.57
C ALA A 533 -12.15 4.45 -19.64
N PRO A 534 -12.61 3.85 -18.53
CA PRO A 534 -13.79 2.99 -18.50
C PRO A 534 -15.08 3.71 -18.91
N PHE A 535 -16.08 2.94 -19.36
CA PHE A 535 -17.41 3.46 -19.70
C PHE A 535 -18.25 3.79 -18.45
N LEU A 536 -18.08 3.00 -17.39
CA LEU A 536 -18.77 3.14 -16.12
C LEU A 536 -17.76 3.50 -15.03
N ASP A 537 -17.57 4.80 -14.79
CA ASP A 537 -16.84 5.27 -13.62
C ASP A 537 -17.82 5.49 -12.45
N TRP A 538 -17.98 4.46 -11.64
CA TRP A 538 -18.82 4.51 -10.44
C TRP A 538 -18.30 5.49 -9.39
N ARG A 539 -17.02 5.90 -9.42
CA ARG A 539 -16.49 6.95 -8.54
C ARG A 539 -17.12 8.30 -8.88
N VAL A 540 -17.31 8.58 -10.17
CA VAL A 540 -18.01 9.77 -10.67
C VAL A 540 -19.53 9.70 -10.45
N VAL A 541 -20.15 8.52 -10.60
CA VAL A 541 -21.59 8.34 -10.35
C VAL A 541 -21.92 8.43 -8.86
N TYR A 542 -21.08 7.92 -7.98
CA TYR A 542 -21.24 8.04 -6.53
C TYR A 542 -21.04 9.48 -6.07
N GLN A 543 -20.00 10.18 -6.56
CA GLN A 543 -19.79 11.61 -6.31
C GLN A 543 -20.98 12.46 -6.82
N ASN A 544 -21.55 12.13 -7.98
CA ASN A 544 -22.72 12.85 -8.53
C ASN A 544 -24.04 12.52 -7.83
N LYS A 545 -24.22 11.32 -7.28
CA LYS A 545 -25.38 10.99 -6.43
C LYS A 545 -25.30 11.67 -5.07
N VAL A 546 -24.12 11.75 -4.47
CA VAL A 546 -23.89 12.51 -3.24
C VAL A 546 -24.12 14.00 -3.48
N SER A 547 -23.60 14.58 -4.57
CA SER A 547 -23.80 16.01 -4.90
C SER A 547 -25.25 16.37 -5.23
N LYS A 548 -26.01 15.49 -5.91
CA LYS A 548 -27.44 15.71 -6.18
C LYS A 548 -28.33 15.54 -4.96
N LYS A 549 -27.96 14.70 -3.99
CA LYS A 549 -28.67 14.60 -2.70
C LYS A 549 -28.46 15.89 -1.87
N PHE A 550 -27.23 16.41 -1.84
CA PHE A 550 -26.90 17.70 -1.21
C PHE A 550 -27.56 18.94 -1.84
N LYS A 551 -27.99 18.88 -3.11
CA LYS A 551 -28.73 19.98 -3.78
C LYS A 551 -30.25 19.89 -3.63
N ARG A 552 -30.78 18.78 -3.12
CA ARG A 552 -32.22 18.59 -2.90
C ARG A 552 -32.64 18.80 -1.44
N ASP A 553 -31.65 18.77 -0.54
CA ASP A 553 -31.80 19.06 0.89
C ASP A 553 -31.29 20.48 1.26
N LYS A 554 -31.08 21.34 0.25
CA LYS A 554 -31.00 22.81 0.36
C LYS A 554 -32.22 23.40 -0.35
#